data_AF-A0A2H0RXR1-F1
#
_entry.id   AF-A0A2H0RXR1-F1
#
_cell.length_a   1.000
_cell.length_b   1.000
_cell.length_c   1.000
_cell.angle_alpha   90.00
_cell.angle_beta   90.00
_cell.angle_gamma   90.00
#
_symmetry.space_group_name_H-M   'P 1'
#
loop_
_entity.id
_entity.type
_entity.pdbx_description
1 polymer ?
#
loop_
_entity_poly.entity_id
_entity_poly.type
_entity_poly.pdbx_seq_one_letter_code
_entity_poly.pdbx_strand_id
1 'polypeptide(L)'
;MIESILIAYFLQQFIPKSAPVDLESTAVRGSQLIVEVQQSSIHTIAQGTQRVPVLTLQLSASCDAPVTVDSLVVYRRGLGESTDIDAVYAMSDGQRLQRAVQPSRMGVTHLRLRNFTIEPCGKRTIQILADFSPNASVAGEHWFTIESATDVVANNTNVVLHSSRQPSKKFTGAGPTVGTISVEYPRLLQTLRYGENRTVARLRLSADGTSDHLIHFITLTNEGSARDTDLQNIYLRAGRSRTVSAVLDSLSGDTARLELQPPLILEQNQSRILEVRADIRASRSRTLRFLVEQPSDIQSEVIRRKSVGK
;
A
#
# COMPACT_ATOMS: atom_id res chain seq x y z
N MET A 1 -8.20 35.85 71.13
CA MET A 1 -7.31 34.90 70.44
C MET A 1 -8.03 33.57 70.42
N ILE A 2 -8.58 33.17 69.27
CA ILE A 2 -9.32 31.91 69.13
C ILE A 2 -8.36 30.96 68.41
N GLU A 3 -7.97 29.89 69.11
CA GLU A 3 -7.15 28.82 68.55
C GLU A 3 -7.96 27.98 67.57
N SER A 4 -7.48 27.85 66.34
CA SER A 4 -8.04 26.95 65.34
C SER A 4 -7.46 25.55 65.52
N ILE A 5 -8.31 24.57 65.82
CA ILE A 5 -7.95 23.15 65.86
C ILE A 5 -8.13 22.56 64.46
N LEU A 6 -7.06 21.93 63.94
CA LEU A 6 -7.05 21.26 62.65
C LEU A 6 -7.29 19.75 62.89
N ILE A 7 -8.46 19.24 62.52
CA ILE A 7 -8.80 17.81 62.61
C ILE A 7 -8.48 17.15 61.26
N ALA A 8 -7.43 16.34 61.22
CA ALA A 8 -7.11 15.52 60.06
C ALA A 8 -7.82 14.16 60.17
N TYR A 9 -8.74 13.87 59.24
CA TYR A 9 -9.31 12.53 59.07
C TYR A 9 -8.39 11.70 58.16
N PHE A 10 -7.79 10.65 58.70
CA PHE A 10 -7.16 9.61 57.90
C PHE A 10 -8.25 8.71 57.29
N LEU A 11 -8.55 8.89 56.01
CA LEU A 11 -9.31 7.91 55.23
C LEU A 11 -8.39 6.73 54.90
N GLN A 12 -8.53 5.64 55.63
CA GLN A 12 -7.97 4.35 55.21
C GLN A 12 -8.66 3.93 53.92
N GLN A 13 -7.93 4.00 52.80
CA GLN A 13 -8.36 3.44 51.53
C GLN A 13 -8.43 1.91 51.68
N PHE A 14 -9.63 1.35 51.68
CA PHE A 14 -9.81 -0.07 51.44
C PHE A 14 -9.34 -0.37 50.01
N ILE A 15 -8.20 -1.03 49.87
CA ILE A 15 -7.81 -1.69 48.62
C ILE A 15 -8.49 -3.07 48.68
N PRO A 16 -9.58 -3.32 47.93
CA PRO A 16 -10.10 -4.67 47.84
C PRO A 16 -9.03 -5.56 47.18
N LYS A 17 -8.70 -6.66 47.85
CA LYS A 17 -7.83 -7.71 47.33
C LYS A 17 -8.44 -8.20 46.02
N SER A 18 -7.81 -7.91 44.89
CA SER A 18 -8.28 -8.36 43.58
C SER A 18 -8.33 -9.89 43.58
N ALA A 19 -9.53 -10.44 43.41
CA ALA A 19 -9.70 -11.86 43.15
C ALA A 19 -8.92 -12.22 41.87
N PRO A 20 -8.32 -13.43 41.79
CA PRO A 20 -7.80 -13.92 40.53
C PRO A 20 -8.97 -13.95 39.53
N VAL A 21 -8.81 -13.21 38.44
CA VAL A 21 -9.69 -13.33 37.28
C VAL A 21 -9.32 -14.67 36.64
N ASP A 22 -10.08 -15.70 36.97
CA ASP A 22 -10.11 -16.92 36.16
C ASP A 22 -10.62 -16.50 34.78
N LEU A 23 -9.69 -16.45 33.82
CA LEU A 23 -9.99 -16.33 32.40
C LEU A 23 -10.61 -17.66 31.96
N GLU A 24 -11.87 -17.90 32.34
CA GLU A 24 -12.71 -18.81 31.60
C GLU A 24 -12.83 -18.23 30.18
N SER A 25 -12.05 -18.81 29.28
CA SER A 25 -12.28 -18.76 27.85
C SER A 25 -13.71 -19.23 27.60
N THR A 26 -14.62 -18.25 27.55
CA THR A 26 -15.90 -18.44 26.87
C THR A 26 -15.53 -18.66 25.41
N ALA A 27 -15.35 -19.93 25.05
CA ALA A 27 -15.23 -20.35 23.67
C ALA A 27 -16.53 -19.92 22.97
N VAL A 28 -16.48 -18.75 22.33
CA VAL A 28 -17.53 -18.28 21.43
C VAL A 28 -17.59 -19.34 20.32
N ARG A 29 -18.58 -20.22 20.38
CA ARG A 29 -18.87 -21.15 19.28
C ARG A 29 -19.38 -20.31 18.11
N GLY A 30 -18.51 -20.07 17.14
CA GLY A 30 -18.80 -19.28 15.95
C GLY A 30 -17.49 -18.95 15.22
N SER A 31 -17.56 -18.71 13.92
CA SER A 31 -16.36 -18.36 13.16
C SER A 31 -15.70 -17.13 13.75
N GLN A 32 -14.37 -17.19 13.88
CA GLN A 32 -13.54 -16.15 14.47
C GLN A 32 -12.43 -15.75 13.51
N LEU A 33 -12.11 -14.45 13.51
CA LEU A 33 -10.96 -13.88 12.84
C LEU A 33 -10.03 -13.26 13.88
N ILE A 34 -8.84 -13.82 14.01
CA ILE A 34 -7.78 -13.25 14.85
C ILE A 34 -6.92 -12.34 13.97
N VAL A 35 -6.72 -11.09 14.41
CA VAL A 35 -5.91 -10.09 13.72
C VAL A 35 -4.78 -9.65 14.63
N GLU A 36 -3.55 -9.98 14.26
CA GLU A 36 -2.34 -9.52 14.94
C GLU A 36 -1.75 -8.32 14.20
N VAL A 37 -1.61 -7.19 14.90
CA VAL A 37 -1.07 -5.95 14.34
C VAL A 37 0.40 -5.83 14.70
N GLN A 38 1.25 -5.78 13.67
CA GLN A 38 2.69 -5.59 13.79
C GLN A 38 3.10 -4.24 13.20
N GLN A 39 3.79 -3.45 14.00
CA GLN A 39 4.33 -2.15 13.59
C GLN A 39 5.62 -2.34 12.78
N SER A 40 5.85 -1.44 11.82
CA SER A 40 7.12 -1.44 11.07
C SER A 40 8.31 -1.07 11.95
N SER A 41 9.47 -1.64 11.66
CA SER A 41 10.74 -1.28 12.28
C SER A 41 11.45 -0.12 11.56
N ILE A 42 10.84 0.50 10.55
CA ILE A 42 11.38 1.68 9.88
C ILE A 42 11.07 2.91 10.74
N HIS A 43 12.03 3.82 10.89
CA HIS A 43 11.89 4.99 11.77
C HIS A 43 12.28 6.31 11.10
N THR A 44 13.08 6.25 10.04
CA THR A 44 13.49 7.43 9.28
C THR A 44 13.12 7.21 7.83
N ILE A 45 12.39 8.17 7.28
CA ILE A 45 11.88 8.09 5.91
C ILE A 45 12.22 9.38 5.21
N ALA A 46 12.88 9.24 4.05
CA ALA A 46 13.14 10.38 3.18
C ALA A 46 11.83 10.90 2.58
N GLN A 47 11.71 12.21 2.44
CA GLN A 47 10.54 12.81 1.78
C GLN A 47 10.37 12.24 0.37
N GLY A 48 9.12 12.03 -0.05
CA GLY A 48 8.82 11.45 -1.37
C GLY A 48 8.96 9.92 -1.44
N THR A 49 9.36 9.25 -0.36
CA THR A 49 9.47 7.79 -0.34
C THR A 49 8.08 7.15 -0.48
N GLN A 50 7.94 6.26 -1.45
CA GLN A 50 6.72 5.51 -1.70
C GLN A 50 6.84 4.07 -1.19
N ARG A 51 5.70 3.40 -1.02
CA ARG A 51 5.62 1.99 -0.62
C ARG A 51 6.30 1.68 0.71
N VAL A 52 6.21 2.60 1.68
CA VAL A 52 6.73 2.38 3.02
C VAL A 52 5.78 1.43 3.75
N PRO A 53 6.19 0.21 4.14
CA PRO A 53 5.36 -0.64 4.98
C PRO A 53 5.25 0.00 6.37
N VAL A 54 4.02 0.32 6.78
CA VAL A 54 3.73 0.98 8.07
C VAL A 54 3.11 0.03 9.08
N LEU A 55 2.27 -0.91 8.61
CA LEU A 55 1.70 -1.99 9.42
C LEU A 55 1.75 -3.31 8.66
N THR A 56 1.92 -4.40 9.39
CA THR A 56 1.66 -5.76 8.91
C THR A 56 0.57 -6.36 9.77
N LEU A 57 -0.48 -6.87 9.14
CA LEU A 57 -1.58 -7.56 9.79
C LEU A 57 -1.43 -9.05 9.48
N GLN A 58 -1.33 -9.88 10.51
CA GLN A 58 -1.43 -11.34 10.35
C GLN A 58 -2.86 -11.74 10.72
N LEU A 59 -3.59 -12.28 9.75
CA LEU A 59 -4.98 -12.66 9.90
C LEU A 59 -5.08 -14.18 9.91
N SER A 60 -5.73 -14.73 10.93
CA SER A 60 -5.99 -16.17 11.06
C SER A 60 -7.48 -16.41 11.21
N ALA A 61 -8.06 -17.19 10.30
CA ALA A 61 -9.45 -17.60 10.38
C ALA A 61 -9.60 -18.91 11.17
N SER A 62 -10.69 -19.04 11.91
CA SER A 62 -11.14 -20.31 12.49
C SER A 62 -11.39 -21.37 11.41
N CYS A 63 -11.51 -22.62 11.82
CA CYS A 63 -11.74 -23.75 10.92
C CYS A 63 -13.21 -23.94 10.47
N ASP A 64 -14.13 -23.09 10.93
CA ASP A 64 -15.57 -23.32 10.74
C ASP A 64 -16.07 -22.91 9.34
N ALA A 65 -15.57 -21.81 8.79
CA ALA A 65 -16.02 -21.24 7.52
C ALA A 65 -14.97 -20.27 6.94
N PRO A 66 -14.97 -20.04 5.61
CA PRO A 66 -14.17 -18.98 5.02
C PRO A 66 -14.61 -17.62 5.54
N VAL A 67 -13.63 -16.73 5.76
CA VAL A 67 -13.85 -15.36 6.24
C VAL A 67 -13.46 -14.37 5.15
N THR A 68 -14.38 -13.51 4.75
CA THR A 68 -14.11 -12.38 3.85
C THR A 68 -13.95 -11.10 4.66
N VAL A 69 -12.82 -10.42 4.46
CA VAL A 69 -12.56 -9.10 5.07
C VAL A 69 -12.91 -8.02 4.05
N ASP A 70 -13.94 -7.24 4.34
CA ASP A 70 -14.50 -6.24 3.43
C ASP A 70 -13.76 -4.90 3.52
N SER A 71 -13.39 -4.49 4.73
CA SER A 71 -12.69 -3.21 4.91
C SER A 71 -11.88 -3.12 6.20
N LEU A 72 -10.88 -2.24 6.17
CA LEU A 72 -10.05 -1.87 7.31
C LEU A 72 -10.14 -0.36 7.53
N VAL A 73 -10.19 0.08 8.78
CA VAL A 73 -9.99 1.47 9.18
C VAL A 73 -8.59 1.58 9.80
N VAL A 74 -7.75 2.42 9.19
CA VAL A 74 -6.39 2.64 9.64
C VAL A 74 -6.26 4.06 10.15
N TYR A 75 -5.64 4.20 11.30
CA TYR A 75 -5.41 5.48 11.96
C TYR A 75 -3.95 5.86 11.87
N ARG A 76 -3.71 7.01 11.26
CA ARG A 76 -2.47 7.75 11.40
C ARG A 76 -2.52 8.62 12.66
N ARG A 77 -1.42 8.61 13.40
CA ARG A 77 -1.21 9.36 14.64
C ARG A 77 0.19 9.97 14.63
N GLY A 78 0.48 10.83 15.61
CA GLY A 78 1.75 11.56 15.71
C GLY A 78 1.58 13.07 15.49
N LEU A 79 2.69 13.80 15.55
CA LEU A 79 2.73 15.26 15.51
C LEU A 79 2.87 15.84 14.10
N GLY A 80 3.19 15.04 13.09
CA GLY A 80 3.21 15.55 11.73
C GLY A 80 1.80 15.85 11.21
N GLU A 81 1.73 16.44 10.01
CA GLU A 81 0.49 16.85 9.36
C GLU A 81 -0.05 15.78 8.42
N SER A 82 -1.37 15.59 8.33
CA SER A 82 -1.98 14.54 7.49
C SER A 82 -1.48 14.56 6.04
N THR A 83 -1.20 15.76 5.51
CA THR A 83 -0.66 16.02 4.17
C THR A 83 0.78 15.58 3.96
N ASP A 84 1.50 15.20 5.02
CA ASP A 84 2.81 14.55 4.91
C ASP A 84 2.69 13.14 4.27
N ILE A 85 1.47 12.59 4.20
CA ILE A 85 1.16 11.30 3.57
C ILE A 85 0.25 11.54 2.38
N ASP A 86 0.74 11.21 1.19
CA ASP A 86 -0.02 11.37 -0.05
C ASP A 86 -1.06 10.24 -0.19
N ALA A 87 -0.71 9.02 0.23
CA ALA A 87 -1.56 7.85 0.02
C ALA A 87 -1.32 6.74 1.06
N VAL A 88 -2.36 5.97 1.35
CA VAL A 88 -2.31 4.73 2.16
C VAL A 88 -3.08 3.62 1.45
N TYR A 89 -2.54 2.41 1.45
CA TYR A 89 -3.15 1.25 0.79
C TYR A 89 -2.80 -0.07 1.44
N ALA A 90 -3.60 -1.10 1.14
CA ALA A 90 -3.38 -2.48 1.57
C ALA A 90 -2.81 -3.32 0.42
N MET A 91 -1.88 -4.20 0.73
CA MET A 91 -1.35 -5.20 -0.17
C MET A 91 -1.38 -6.59 0.47
N SER A 92 -1.56 -7.61 -0.36
CA SER A 92 -1.37 -9.01 0.01
C SER A 92 -0.76 -9.75 -1.18
N ASP A 93 0.19 -10.64 -0.93
CA ASP A 93 0.85 -11.46 -1.96
C ASP A 93 1.38 -10.65 -3.16
N GLY A 94 1.95 -9.47 -2.87
CA GLY A 94 2.52 -8.57 -3.89
C GLY A 94 1.50 -7.80 -4.73
N GLN A 95 0.20 -7.98 -4.50
CA GLN A 95 -0.90 -7.29 -5.19
C GLN A 95 -1.57 -6.25 -4.28
N ARG A 96 -2.03 -5.14 -4.88
CA ARG A 96 -2.80 -4.11 -4.16
C ARG A 96 -4.26 -4.55 -4.05
N LEU A 97 -4.84 -4.47 -2.86
CA LEU A 97 -6.21 -4.93 -2.61
C LEU A 97 -7.27 -3.90 -3.00
N GLN A 98 -6.87 -2.66 -3.22
CA GLN A 98 -7.73 -1.51 -3.50
C GLN A 98 -6.90 -0.32 -4.00
N ARG A 99 -7.55 0.78 -4.40
CA ARG A 99 -6.86 2.02 -4.76
C ARG A 99 -6.29 2.67 -3.50
N ALA A 100 -5.12 3.30 -3.58
CA ALA A 100 -4.61 4.13 -2.49
C ALA A 100 -5.53 5.30 -2.18
N VAL A 101 -5.60 5.63 -0.89
CA VAL A 101 -6.51 6.64 -0.33
C VAL A 101 -5.68 7.61 0.49
N GLN A 102 -5.88 8.90 0.28
CA GLN A 102 -5.27 9.93 1.13
C GLN A 102 -5.92 9.90 2.52
N PRO A 103 -5.16 9.91 3.61
CA PRO A 103 -5.73 10.03 4.95
C PRO A 103 -6.54 11.31 5.10
N SER A 104 -7.62 11.24 5.88
CA SER A 104 -8.36 12.45 6.27
C SER A 104 -7.49 13.37 7.14
N ARG A 105 -7.95 14.61 7.36
CA ARG A 105 -7.26 15.56 8.26
C ARG A 105 -7.05 15.01 9.68
N MET A 106 -7.95 14.14 10.15
CA MET A 106 -7.86 13.47 11.45
C MET A 106 -6.98 12.21 11.43
N GLY A 107 -6.34 11.92 10.29
CA GLY A 107 -5.49 10.74 10.10
C GLY A 107 -6.26 9.44 9.87
N VAL A 108 -7.57 9.47 9.63
CA VAL A 108 -8.38 8.26 9.41
C VAL A 108 -8.39 7.91 7.92
N THR A 109 -8.13 6.63 7.61
CA THR A 109 -8.21 6.08 6.25
C THR A 109 -9.11 4.83 6.24
N HIS A 110 -10.11 4.84 5.37
CA HIS A 110 -10.96 3.66 5.11
C HIS A 110 -10.45 2.90 3.88
N LEU A 111 -10.03 1.66 4.07
CA LEU A 111 -9.51 0.78 3.03
C LEU A 111 -10.54 -0.31 2.72
N ARG A 112 -11.26 -0.16 1.61
CA ARG A 112 -12.23 -1.17 1.16
C ARG A 112 -11.55 -2.21 0.30
N LEU A 113 -11.43 -3.44 0.79
CA LEU A 113 -10.67 -4.51 0.16
C LEU A 113 -11.49 -5.17 -0.96
N ARG A 114 -10.83 -5.57 -2.04
CA ARG A 114 -11.45 -6.32 -3.13
C ARG A 114 -11.18 -7.81 -2.94
N ASN A 115 -12.25 -8.60 -2.77
CA ASN A 115 -12.24 -10.07 -2.78
C ASN A 115 -11.15 -10.70 -1.88
N PHE A 116 -10.98 -10.17 -0.67
CA PHE A 116 -10.00 -10.72 0.28
C PHE A 116 -10.64 -11.76 1.18
N THR A 117 -10.53 -13.03 0.79
CA THR A 117 -11.01 -14.17 1.58
C THR A 117 -9.85 -14.96 2.17
N ILE A 118 -10.06 -15.45 3.38
CA ILE A 118 -9.20 -16.39 4.12
C ILE A 118 -10.00 -17.68 4.24
N GLU A 119 -9.44 -18.77 3.72
CA GLU A 119 -10.05 -20.10 3.83
C GLU A 119 -10.09 -20.59 5.29
N PRO A 120 -10.96 -21.56 5.64
CA PRO A 120 -11.00 -22.14 6.97
C PRO A 120 -9.62 -22.63 7.45
N CYS A 121 -9.29 -22.37 8.72
CA CYS A 121 -7.95 -22.59 9.30
C CYS A 121 -6.80 -21.84 8.59
N GLY A 122 -7.13 -20.98 7.63
CA GLY A 122 -6.18 -20.28 6.79
C GLY A 122 -5.54 -19.11 7.50
N LYS A 123 -4.36 -18.74 7.01
CA LYS A 123 -3.64 -17.54 7.42
C LYS A 123 -3.32 -16.70 6.21
N ARG A 124 -3.51 -15.39 6.31
CA ARG A 124 -3.06 -14.44 5.28
C ARG A 124 -2.48 -13.20 5.91
N THR A 125 -1.63 -12.54 5.15
CA THR A 125 -0.97 -11.30 5.56
C THR A 125 -1.48 -10.14 4.73
N ILE A 126 -1.83 -9.05 5.40
CA ILE A 126 -2.06 -7.75 4.77
C ILE A 126 -0.95 -6.81 5.23
N GLN A 127 -0.25 -6.20 4.28
CA GLN A 127 0.64 -5.08 4.54
C GLN A 127 -0.11 -3.79 4.28
N ILE A 128 -0.07 -2.86 5.23
CA ILE A 128 -0.50 -1.48 5.01
C ILE A 128 0.74 -0.67 4.66
N LEU A 129 0.69 0.00 3.51
CA LEU A 129 1.76 0.84 3.01
C LEU A 129 1.30 2.29 2.94
N ALA A 130 2.25 3.21 3.11
CA ALA A 130 2.06 4.64 2.95
C ALA A 130 3.06 5.21 1.94
N ASP A 131 2.60 6.19 1.16
CA ASP A 131 3.42 7.01 0.28
C ASP A 131 3.58 8.39 0.96
N PHE A 132 4.82 8.79 1.21
CA PHE A 132 5.16 10.05 1.88
C PHE A 132 5.32 11.17 0.86
N SER A 133 4.80 12.35 1.19
CA SER A 133 4.87 13.51 0.32
C SER A 133 6.32 13.96 0.11
N PRO A 134 6.72 14.43 -1.08
CA PRO A 134 8.01 15.11 -1.27
C PRO A 134 8.09 16.41 -0.45
N ASN A 135 6.95 16.95 -0.01
CA ASN A 135 6.85 18.14 0.83
C ASN A 135 6.58 17.82 2.31
N ALA A 136 6.68 16.54 2.71
CA ALA A 136 6.41 16.13 4.09
C ALA A 136 7.29 16.89 5.07
N SER A 137 6.73 17.34 6.20
CA SER A 137 7.48 18.10 7.20
C SER A 137 8.68 17.30 7.73
N VAL A 138 9.86 17.91 7.70
CA VAL A 138 11.03 17.35 8.39
C VAL A 138 10.73 17.29 9.88
N ALA A 139 11.14 16.20 10.53
CA ALA A 139 10.80 15.87 11.91
C ALA A 139 9.31 15.61 12.20
N GLY A 140 8.45 15.61 11.17
CA GLY A 140 7.05 15.18 11.30
C GLY A 140 6.99 13.74 11.77
N GLU A 141 6.42 13.52 12.95
CA GLU A 141 6.28 12.18 13.52
C GLU A 141 4.95 11.56 13.08
N HIS A 142 5.03 10.32 12.58
CA HIS A 142 3.89 9.53 12.15
C HIS A 142 3.97 8.14 12.73
N TRP A 143 2.81 7.56 13.02
CA TRP A 143 2.66 6.11 13.18
C TRP A 143 1.26 5.71 12.79
N PHE A 144 1.09 4.43 12.46
CA PHE A 144 -0.18 3.90 11.98
C PHE A 144 -0.67 2.83 12.94
N THR A 145 -1.98 2.63 13.05
CA THR A 145 -2.54 1.56 13.87
C THR A 145 -3.96 1.19 13.43
N ILE A 146 -4.44 0.10 14.01
CA ILE A 146 -5.85 -0.27 14.09
C ILE A 146 -6.21 -0.20 15.57
N GLU A 147 -7.22 0.59 15.93
CA GLU A 147 -7.51 0.95 17.32
C GLU A 147 -8.49 -0.03 17.98
N SER A 148 -9.38 -0.63 17.20
CA SER A 148 -10.47 -1.47 17.68
C SER A 148 -10.78 -2.65 16.74
N ALA A 149 -11.40 -3.71 17.27
CA ALA A 149 -11.84 -4.84 16.44
C ALA A 149 -12.91 -4.42 15.40
N THR A 150 -13.71 -3.38 15.70
CA THR A 150 -14.72 -2.83 14.78
C THR A 150 -14.12 -2.10 13.58
N ASP A 151 -12.84 -1.77 13.62
CA ASP A 151 -12.11 -1.21 12.48
C ASP A 151 -11.81 -2.27 11.42
N VAL A 152 -12.03 -3.55 11.72
CA VAL A 152 -11.92 -4.66 10.77
C VAL A 152 -13.33 -5.17 10.50
N VAL A 153 -13.85 -4.87 9.32
CA VAL A 153 -15.17 -5.35 8.89
C VAL A 153 -14.98 -6.65 8.14
N ALA A 154 -15.49 -7.74 8.71
CA ALA A 154 -15.48 -9.07 8.12
C ALA A 154 -16.86 -9.73 8.26
N ASN A 155 -17.23 -10.56 7.30
CA ASN A 155 -18.56 -11.16 7.26
C ASN A 155 -18.72 -12.30 8.28
N ASN A 156 -19.89 -12.35 8.94
CA ASN A 156 -20.37 -13.47 9.75
C ASN A 156 -19.40 -14.00 10.82
N THR A 157 -18.42 -13.20 11.26
CA THR A 157 -17.35 -13.65 12.16
C THR A 157 -17.17 -12.68 13.32
N ASN A 158 -16.76 -13.20 14.47
CA ASN A 158 -16.26 -12.36 15.55
C ASN A 158 -14.80 -11.98 15.26
N VAL A 159 -14.44 -10.70 15.38
CA VAL A 159 -13.05 -10.24 15.20
C VAL A 159 -12.40 -10.07 16.56
N VAL A 160 -11.23 -10.68 16.72
CA VAL A 160 -10.35 -10.47 17.87
C VAL A 160 -9.10 -9.75 17.42
N LEU A 161 -8.88 -8.56 17.98
CA LEU A 161 -7.74 -7.72 17.67
C LEU A 161 -6.65 -7.84 18.74
N HIS A 162 -5.46 -8.25 18.34
CA HIS A 162 -4.24 -8.17 19.12
C HIS A 162 -3.39 -7.04 18.58
N SER A 163 -3.44 -5.89 19.25
CA SER A 163 -2.78 -4.66 18.83
C SER A 163 -1.89 -4.10 19.94
N SER A 164 -0.68 -3.67 19.58
CA SER A 164 0.11 -2.80 20.45
C SER A 164 -0.41 -1.37 20.34
N ARG A 165 -0.89 -0.78 21.44
CA ARG A 165 -1.54 0.54 21.42
C ARG A 165 -0.67 1.69 20.90
N GLN A 166 0.65 1.60 21.04
CA GLN A 166 1.58 2.59 20.53
C GLN A 166 2.93 1.93 20.18
N PRO A 167 3.51 2.22 19.00
CA PRO A 167 4.85 1.75 18.69
C PRO A 167 5.88 2.44 19.58
N SER A 168 6.94 1.71 19.94
CA SER A 168 8.08 2.25 20.68
C SER A 168 8.86 3.31 19.90
N LYS A 169 8.70 3.34 18.57
CA LYS A 169 9.37 4.27 17.67
C LYS A 169 8.42 4.70 16.57
N LYS A 170 8.42 5.99 16.25
CA LYS A 170 7.59 6.60 15.23
C LYS A 170 8.40 6.77 13.95
N PHE A 171 7.71 6.90 12.82
CA PHE A 171 8.33 7.34 11.58
C PHE A 171 8.57 8.84 11.66
N THR A 172 9.75 9.28 11.28
CA THR A 172 10.11 10.68 11.21
C THR A 172 10.58 11.00 9.81
N GLY A 173 10.00 12.05 9.21
CA GLY A 173 10.50 12.62 7.96
C GLY A 173 11.92 13.11 8.16
N ALA A 174 12.89 12.46 7.55
CA ALA A 174 14.30 12.82 7.65
C ALA A 174 15.11 12.27 6.46
N GLY A 175 16.15 13.02 6.07
CA GLY A 175 16.96 12.73 4.88
C GLY A 175 16.58 13.60 3.68
N PRO A 176 17.39 13.55 2.59
CA PRO A 176 17.14 14.35 1.40
C PRO A 176 15.84 13.90 0.70
N THR A 177 15.15 14.83 0.05
CA THR A 177 14.00 14.54 -0.80
C THR A 177 14.39 13.55 -1.90
N VAL A 178 13.59 12.50 -2.08
CA VAL A 178 13.74 11.53 -3.16
C VAL A 178 13.15 12.10 -4.45
N GLY A 179 13.84 11.90 -5.57
CA GLY A 179 13.34 12.32 -6.88
C GLY A 179 12.04 11.64 -7.29
N THR A 180 11.38 12.23 -8.27
CA THR A 180 10.07 11.81 -8.77
C THR A 180 10.15 11.36 -10.23
N ILE A 181 9.27 10.41 -10.59
CA ILE A 181 9.07 9.96 -11.97
C ILE A 181 7.67 10.40 -12.40
N SER A 182 7.60 11.19 -13.46
CA SER A 182 6.35 11.56 -14.10
C SER A 182 6.04 10.64 -15.29
N VAL A 183 4.75 10.47 -15.57
CA VAL A 183 4.25 9.63 -16.67
C VAL A 183 3.37 10.45 -17.58
N GLU A 184 3.69 10.45 -18.87
CA GLU A 184 2.83 10.96 -19.92
C GLU A 184 2.40 9.82 -20.86
N TYR A 185 1.28 10.01 -21.55
CA TYR A 185 0.71 9.01 -22.45
C TYR A 185 0.69 9.54 -23.89
N PRO A 186 1.79 9.43 -24.65
CA PRO A 186 1.80 9.79 -26.06
C PRO A 186 0.69 9.07 -26.84
N ARG A 187 -0.01 9.80 -27.71
CA ARG A 187 -1.07 9.21 -28.55
C ARG A 187 -0.50 8.09 -29.43
N LEU A 188 -1.35 7.09 -29.66
CA LEU A 188 -1.11 6.07 -30.69
C LEU A 188 -1.28 6.70 -32.07
N LEU A 189 -0.44 6.27 -33.01
CA LEU A 189 -0.54 6.70 -34.41
C LEU A 189 -1.55 5.88 -35.21
N GLN A 190 -1.99 4.74 -34.67
CA GLN A 190 -2.86 3.78 -35.34
C GLN A 190 -4.02 3.39 -34.43
N THR A 191 -5.16 3.08 -35.04
CA THR A 191 -6.33 2.55 -34.33
C THR A 191 -6.08 1.11 -33.89
N LEU A 192 -6.55 0.76 -32.70
CA LEU A 192 -6.42 -0.59 -32.16
C LEU A 192 -7.36 -1.53 -32.90
N ARG A 193 -6.83 -2.68 -33.32
CA ARG A 193 -7.56 -3.73 -34.05
C ARG A 193 -7.11 -5.09 -33.55
N TYR A 194 -8.02 -6.06 -33.64
CA TYR A 194 -7.70 -7.46 -33.39
C TYR A 194 -6.42 -7.89 -34.11
N GLY A 195 -5.65 -8.75 -33.45
CA GLY A 195 -4.45 -9.36 -34.00
C GLY A 195 -3.26 -9.23 -33.08
N GLU A 196 -2.13 -9.71 -33.58
CA GLU A 196 -0.97 -9.96 -32.76
C GLU A 196 -0.03 -8.76 -32.70
N ASN A 197 0.70 -8.67 -31.60
CA ASN A 197 1.81 -7.76 -31.37
C ASN A 197 1.44 -6.32 -31.78
N ARG A 198 0.36 -5.80 -31.19
CA ARG A 198 -0.11 -4.41 -31.38
C ARG A 198 0.49 -3.51 -30.30
N THR A 199 0.79 -2.26 -30.65
CA THR A 199 1.07 -1.24 -29.62
C THR A 199 -0.26 -0.78 -29.06
N VAL A 200 -0.56 -1.17 -27.82
CA VAL A 200 -1.83 -0.86 -27.13
C VAL A 200 -1.75 0.41 -26.29
N ALA A 201 -0.54 0.83 -25.90
CA ALA A 201 -0.29 2.10 -25.23
C ALA A 201 1.17 2.54 -25.40
N ARG A 202 1.43 3.82 -25.12
CA ARG A 202 2.77 4.39 -25.02
C ARG A 202 2.87 5.15 -23.71
N LEU A 203 4.03 5.04 -23.07
CA LEU A 203 4.35 5.66 -21.80
C LEU A 203 5.63 6.46 -22.00
N ARG A 204 5.64 7.74 -21.65
CA ARG A 204 6.87 8.51 -21.47
C ARG A 204 7.10 8.64 -19.98
N LEU A 205 8.17 8.02 -19.50
CA LEU A 205 8.66 8.19 -18.14
C LEU A 205 9.70 9.31 -18.15
N SER A 206 9.60 10.26 -17.23
CA SER A 206 10.58 11.33 -17.06
C SER A 206 10.97 11.46 -15.61
N ALA A 207 12.26 11.30 -15.31
CA ALA A 207 12.81 11.59 -14.00
C ALA A 207 13.03 13.10 -13.84
N ASP A 208 12.83 13.60 -12.64
CA ASP A 208 13.18 14.98 -12.29
C ASP A 208 14.70 15.17 -12.16
N GLY A 209 15.12 16.35 -11.70
CA GLY A 209 16.52 16.70 -11.52
C GLY A 209 17.15 16.24 -10.19
N THR A 210 16.44 15.46 -9.37
CA THR A 210 16.83 15.17 -7.98
C THR A 210 17.55 13.84 -7.83
N SER A 211 17.15 12.80 -8.56
CA SER A 211 17.68 11.45 -8.37
C SER A 211 17.72 10.63 -9.65
N ASP A 212 18.68 9.72 -9.72
CA ASP A 212 18.66 8.61 -10.67
C ASP A 212 17.79 7.48 -10.11
N HIS A 213 17.00 6.85 -10.98
CA HIS A 213 16.06 5.80 -10.61
C HIS A 213 16.39 4.46 -11.27
N LEU A 214 16.27 3.38 -10.51
CA LEU A 214 16.28 2.01 -11.02
C LEU A 214 14.86 1.44 -10.92
N ILE A 215 14.19 1.26 -12.05
CA ILE A 215 12.78 0.84 -12.13
C ILE A 215 12.69 -0.67 -12.32
N HIS A 216 12.02 -1.36 -11.40
CA HIS A 216 11.86 -2.81 -11.40
C HIS A 216 10.51 -3.26 -11.95
N PHE A 217 9.43 -2.56 -11.59
CA PHE A 217 8.09 -2.93 -12.01
C PHE A 217 7.31 -1.70 -12.46
N ILE A 218 6.47 -1.89 -13.48
CA ILE A 218 5.44 -0.93 -13.87
C ILE A 218 4.11 -1.67 -13.86
N THR A 219 3.17 -1.20 -13.05
CA THR A 219 1.79 -1.68 -13.05
C THR A 219 0.93 -0.73 -13.86
N LEU A 220 0.21 -1.28 -14.84
CA LEU A 220 -0.72 -0.53 -15.68
C LEU A 220 -2.13 -1.02 -15.44
N THR A 221 -3.06 -0.09 -15.21
CA THR A 221 -4.49 -0.36 -15.07
C THR A 221 -5.18 -0.04 -16.39
N ASN A 222 -5.99 -0.98 -16.88
CA ASN A 222 -6.86 -0.79 -18.04
C ASN A 222 -8.23 -0.25 -17.60
N GLU A 223 -8.43 1.05 -17.78
CA GLU A 223 -9.74 1.68 -17.56
C GLU A 223 -10.73 1.48 -18.72
N GLY A 224 -10.31 0.77 -19.78
CA GLY A 224 -11.22 0.35 -20.84
C GLY A 224 -12.20 -0.73 -20.38
N SER A 225 -12.93 -1.34 -21.31
CA SER A 225 -13.83 -2.47 -21.03
C SER A 225 -13.23 -3.84 -21.32
N ALA A 226 -12.06 -3.92 -21.95
CA ALA A 226 -11.36 -5.20 -22.15
C ALA A 226 -10.84 -5.77 -20.83
N ARG A 227 -10.94 -7.07 -20.59
CA ARG A 227 -10.52 -7.74 -19.34
C ARG A 227 -9.79 -9.04 -19.62
N ASP A 228 -8.99 -9.49 -18.67
CA ASP A 228 -8.39 -10.83 -18.64
C ASP A 228 -7.78 -11.25 -20.00
N THR A 229 -8.37 -12.24 -20.67
CA THR A 229 -7.90 -12.85 -21.93
C THR A 229 -8.21 -12.03 -23.18
N ASP A 230 -8.92 -10.90 -23.07
CA ASP A 230 -9.08 -9.96 -24.19
C ASP A 230 -7.73 -9.43 -24.70
N LEU A 231 -6.72 -9.46 -23.83
CA LEU A 231 -5.32 -9.21 -24.15
C LEU A 231 -4.47 -10.40 -23.76
N GLN A 232 -3.51 -10.73 -24.63
CA GLN A 232 -2.52 -11.77 -24.38
C GLN A 232 -1.12 -11.28 -24.68
N ASN A 233 -0.10 -11.98 -24.18
CA ASN A 233 1.31 -11.73 -24.49
C ASN A 233 1.68 -10.25 -24.29
N ILE A 234 1.37 -9.71 -23.12
CA ILE A 234 1.52 -8.29 -22.78
C ILE A 234 2.97 -8.04 -22.31
N TYR A 235 3.66 -7.08 -22.92
CA TYR A 235 5.05 -6.74 -22.54
C TYR A 235 5.40 -5.29 -22.86
N LEU A 236 6.51 -4.81 -22.28
CA LEU A 236 7.09 -3.49 -22.55
C LEU A 236 8.21 -3.60 -23.59
N ARG A 237 8.19 -2.68 -24.56
CA ARG A 237 9.24 -2.49 -25.55
C ARG A 237 9.83 -1.09 -25.45
N ALA A 238 11.16 -0.99 -25.47
CA ALA A 238 11.89 0.25 -25.60
C ALA A 238 12.47 0.38 -27.02
N GLY A 239 12.33 1.56 -27.63
CA GLY A 239 12.81 1.81 -28.99
C GLY A 239 12.16 0.89 -30.04
N ARG A 240 12.92 0.50 -31.07
CA ARG A 240 12.36 -0.21 -32.25
C ARG A 240 12.07 -1.69 -32.02
N SER A 241 12.87 -2.40 -31.20
CA SER A 241 12.75 -3.87 -31.09
C SER A 241 13.12 -4.45 -29.73
N ARG A 242 13.60 -3.66 -28.76
CA ARG A 242 14.07 -4.20 -27.49
C ARG A 242 12.91 -4.43 -26.53
N THR A 243 12.52 -5.68 -26.32
CA THR A 243 11.69 -6.06 -25.17
C THR A 243 12.48 -5.79 -23.89
N VAL A 244 11.86 -5.11 -22.93
CA VAL A 244 12.50 -4.70 -21.67
C VAL A 244 11.80 -5.27 -20.44
N SER A 245 10.70 -6.02 -20.62
CA SER A 245 10.01 -6.70 -19.53
C SER A 245 9.82 -8.19 -19.80
N ALA A 246 9.50 -8.93 -18.75
CA ALA A 246 8.84 -10.24 -18.90
C ALA A 246 7.54 -10.11 -19.73
N VAL A 247 7.16 -11.20 -20.38
CA VAL A 247 5.89 -11.32 -21.11
C VAL A 247 4.84 -11.87 -20.16
N LEU A 248 3.71 -11.18 -20.08
CA LEU A 248 2.57 -11.55 -19.27
C LEU A 248 1.51 -12.21 -20.16
N ASP A 249 1.01 -13.37 -19.78
CA ASP A 249 0.07 -14.13 -20.61
C ASP A 249 -1.30 -13.45 -20.78
N SER A 250 -1.80 -12.76 -19.76
CA SER A 250 -3.07 -12.03 -19.79
C SER A 250 -3.14 -10.96 -18.70
N LEU A 251 -4.17 -10.11 -18.71
CA LEU A 251 -4.44 -9.24 -17.56
C LEU A 251 -4.79 -10.07 -16.31
N SER A 252 -4.51 -9.50 -15.14
CA SER A 252 -5.06 -9.94 -13.86
C SER A 252 -6.16 -8.96 -13.46
N GLY A 253 -7.41 -9.29 -13.81
CA GLY A 253 -8.55 -8.38 -13.71
C GLY A 253 -8.42 -7.24 -14.73
N ASP A 254 -8.13 -6.04 -14.25
CA ASP A 254 -7.87 -4.85 -15.07
C ASP A 254 -6.40 -4.45 -15.10
N THR A 255 -5.50 -5.19 -14.45
CA THR A 255 -4.09 -4.78 -14.30
C THR A 255 -3.10 -5.64 -15.09
N ALA A 256 -2.02 -5.01 -15.57
CA ALA A 256 -0.83 -5.64 -16.09
C ALA A 256 0.38 -5.18 -15.26
N ARG A 257 0.92 -6.09 -14.43
CA ARG A 257 2.16 -5.83 -13.69
C ARG A 257 3.35 -6.38 -14.48
N LEU A 258 4.17 -5.47 -15.00
CA LEU A 258 5.27 -5.79 -15.92
C LEU A 258 6.60 -5.64 -15.19
N GLU A 259 7.35 -6.73 -15.07
CA GLU A 259 8.68 -6.78 -14.48
C GLU A 259 9.75 -6.45 -15.52
N LEU A 260 10.58 -5.44 -15.25
CA LEU A 260 11.64 -4.99 -16.15
C LEU A 260 12.87 -5.88 -16.00
N GLN A 261 13.34 -6.46 -17.12
CA GLN A 261 14.43 -7.43 -17.17
C GLN A 261 15.45 -7.03 -18.24
N PRO A 262 16.61 -6.45 -17.87
CA PRO A 262 16.99 -6.00 -16.52
C PRO A 262 16.18 -4.76 -16.08
N PRO A 263 16.23 -4.38 -14.78
CA PRO A 263 15.64 -3.13 -14.30
C PRO A 263 16.08 -1.92 -15.14
N LEU A 264 15.15 -0.99 -15.37
CA LEU A 264 15.39 0.17 -16.23
C LEU A 264 16.04 1.30 -15.43
N ILE A 265 17.24 1.70 -15.83
CA ILE A 265 17.88 2.93 -15.32
C ILE A 265 17.23 4.13 -16.02
N LEU A 266 16.75 5.08 -15.22
CA LEU A 266 16.27 6.38 -15.66
C LEU A 266 17.06 7.45 -14.90
N GLU A 267 18.01 8.07 -15.58
CA GLU A 267 18.88 9.10 -14.99
C GLU A 267 18.10 10.39 -14.74
N GLN A 268 18.57 11.21 -13.81
CA GLN A 268 17.99 12.54 -13.55
C GLN A 268 17.88 13.37 -14.85
N ASN A 269 16.78 14.09 -15.00
CA ASN A 269 16.40 14.86 -16.20
C ASN A 269 16.28 14.02 -17.50
N GLN A 270 16.28 12.69 -17.41
CA GLN A 270 16.11 11.82 -18.57
C GLN A 270 14.64 11.48 -18.77
N SER A 271 14.25 11.40 -20.05
CA SER A 271 12.99 10.81 -20.46
C SER A 271 13.21 9.55 -21.29
N ARG A 272 12.35 8.54 -21.08
CA ARG A 272 12.31 7.29 -21.85
C ARG A 272 10.89 6.99 -22.31
N ILE A 273 10.75 6.60 -23.58
CA ILE A 273 9.47 6.14 -24.12
C ILE A 273 9.46 4.62 -24.15
N LEU A 274 8.43 4.04 -23.53
CA LEU A 274 8.10 2.63 -23.55
C LEU A 274 6.79 2.43 -24.31
N GLU A 275 6.69 1.30 -25.00
CA GLU A 275 5.49 0.87 -25.70
C GLU A 275 4.95 -0.38 -25.03
N VAL A 276 3.66 -0.37 -24.71
CA VAL A 276 2.95 -1.56 -24.26
C VAL A 276 2.54 -2.33 -25.51
N ARG A 277 3.03 -3.56 -25.62
CA ARG A 277 2.76 -4.48 -26.72
C ARG A 277 1.87 -5.60 -26.20
N ALA A 278 0.89 -6.01 -26.99
CA ALA A 278 0.00 -7.12 -26.65
C ALA A 278 -0.67 -7.69 -27.92
N ASP A 279 -1.12 -8.93 -27.82
CA ASP A 279 -2.07 -9.51 -28.75
C ASP A 279 -3.48 -9.10 -28.33
N ILE A 280 -4.23 -8.53 -29.27
CA ILE A 280 -5.61 -8.10 -29.03
C ILE A 280 -6.53 -9.22 -29.50
N ARG A 281 -7.15 -9.90 -28.53
CA ARG A 281 -8.20 -10.90 -28.76
C ARG A 281 -9.61 -10.36 -28.51
N ALA A 282 -9.70 -9.12 -28.01
CA ALA A 282 -10.95 -8.43 -27.74
C ALA A 282 -11.79 -8.17 -29.01
N SER A 283 -13.12 -8.18 -28.86
CA SER A 283 -14.05 -7.73 -29.90
C SER A 283 -13.98 -6.21 -30.12
N ARG A 284 -14.52 -5.72 -31.25
CA ARG A 284 -14.48 -4.28 -31.61
C ARG A 284 -15.23 -3.35 -30.64
N SER A 285 -16.13 -3.88 -29.80
CA SER A 285 -16.87 -3.08 -28.81
C SER A 285 -16.08 -2.88 -27.51
N ARG A 286 -14.99 -3.60 -27.31
CA ARG A 286 -14.13 -3.47 -26.12
C ARG A 286 -13.13 -2.34 -26.31
N THR A 287 -12.92 -1.57 -25.24
CA THR A 287 -11.99 -0.43 -25.24
C THR A 287 -10.75 -0.76 -24.41
N LEU A 288 -9.64 -0.09 -24.76
CA LEU A 288 -8.36 -0.20 -24.08
C LEU A 288 -7.88 1.20 -23.69
N ARG A 289 -7.54 1.38 -22.42
CA ARG A 289 -6.96 2.60 -21.87
C ARG A 289 -6.05 2.24 -20.72
N PHE A 290 -4.77 2.03 -21.03
CA PHE A 290 -3.77 1.78 -20.00
C PHE A 290 -3.27 3.09 -19.39
N LEU A 291 -3.21 3.10 -18.07
CA LEU A 291 -2.57 4.17 -17.31
C LEU A 291 -1.88 3.62 -16.06
N VAL A 292 -0.86 4.34 -15.61
CA VAL A 292 -0.35 4.29 -14.25
C VAL A 292 -1.35 5.06 -13.40
N GLU A 293 -2.04 4.36 -12.50
CA GLU A 293 -3.13 4.96 -11.73
C GLU A 293 -2.57 5.78 -10.57
N GLN A 294 -1.48 5.31 -9.98
CA GLN A 294 -0.88 5.89 -8.79
C GLN A 294 0.64 5.92 -8.94
N PRO A 295 1.34 6.92 -8.36
CA PRO A 295 2.80 6.98 -8.43
C PRO A 295 3.50 5.67 -8.01
N SER A 296 3.00 5.02 -6.96
CA SER A 296 3.56 3.76 -6.43
C SER A 296 3.31 2.52 -7.30
N ASP A 297 2.64 2.67 -8.45
CA ASP A 297 2.56 1.65 -9.50
C ASP A 297 3.86 1.53 -10.30
N ILE A 298 4.73 2.55 -10.21
CA ILE A 298 6.12 2.48 -10.63
C ILE A 298 6.96 2.14 -9.41
N GLN A 299 7.55 0.94 -9.42
CA GLN A 299 8.40 0.49 -8.32
C GLN A 299 9.85 0.74 -8.69
N SER A 300 10.47 1.68 -8.00
CA SER A 300 11.84 2.09 -8.26
C SER A 300 12.65 2.29 -7.00
N GLU A 301 13.95 2.14 -7.11
CA GLU A 301 14.93 2.50 -6.09
C GLU A 301 15.75 3.71 -6.55
N VAL A 302 16.23 4.51 -5.61
CA VAL A 302 17.18 5.59 -5.90
C VAL A 302 18.58 5.01 -6.03
N ILE A 303 19.26 5.31 -7.14
CA ILE A 303 20.66 4.94 -7.35
C ILE A 303 21.53 5.96 -6.61
N ARG A 304 22.07 5.57 -5.46
CA ARG A 304 23.06 6.39 -4.74
C ARG A 304 24.40 6.31 -5.44
N ARG A 305 24.78 7.36 -6.18
CA ARG A 305 26.16 7.52 -6.64
C ARG A 305 27.04 7.69 -5.39
N LYS A 306 27.95 6.75 -5.13
CA LYS A 306 29.01 6.98 -4.14
C LYS A 306 29.78 8.21 -4.62
N SER A 307 29.80 9.27 -3.82
CA SER A 307 30.74 10.37 -4.02
C SER A 307 32.14 9.76 -3.96
N VAL A 308 32.80 9.68 -5.11
CA VAL A 308 34.25 9.45 -5.15
C VAL A 308 34.83 10.74 -4.64
N GLY A 309 35.27 10.74 -3.37
CA GLY A 309 35.88 11.88 -2.72
C GLY A 309 36.97 12.46 -3.62
N LYS A 310 36.88 13.77 -3.87
CA LYS A 310 38.03 14.59 -4.24
C LYS A 310 38.70 15.07 -2.97
#